data_AF-A0A9Q4T789-F1
#
_entry.id   AF-A0A9Q4T789-F1
#
_cell.length_a   1.000
_cell.length_b   1.000
_cell.length_c   1.000
_cell.angle_alpha   90.00
_cell.angle_beta   90.00
_cell.angle_gamma   90.00
#
_symmetry.space_group_name_H-M   'P 1'
#
loop_
_entity.id
_entity.type
_entity.pdbx_description
1 polymer ?
#
loop_
_entity_poly.entity_id
_entity_poly.type
_entity_poly.pdbx_seq_one_letter_code
_entity_poly.pdbx_strand_id
1 'polypeptide(L)' 'MLQEKINSYIAAVESGEVNNLFPESRGKDIVIKIYFQHRIPMECVDFLGKVSEVLSSTNIQLQYEESE' A
#
# COMPACT_ATOMS: atom_id res chain seq x y z
N MET A 1 12.90 -3.67 5.05
CA MET A 1 11.90 -4.76 4.90
C MET A 1 10.67 -4.28 4.13
N LEU A 2 9.86 -5.17 3.55
CA LEU A 2 8.62 -4.81 2.82
C LEU A 2 7.64 -4.04 3.73
N GLN A 3 7.48 -4.48 4.97
CA GLN A 3 6.64 -3.83 5.98
C GLN A 3 7.02 -2.36 6.20
N GLU A 4 8.31 -2.06 6.35
CA GLU A 4 8.77 -0.68 6.55
C GLU A 4 8.42 0.21 5.36
N LYS A 5 8.56 -0.30 4.13
CA LYS A 5 8.17 0.45 2.92
C LYS A 5 6.69 0.76 2.94
N ILE A 6 5.85 -0.24 3.19
CA ILE A 6 4.39 -0.06 3.28
C ILE A 6 4.07 0.98 4.35
N ASN A 7 4.65 0.87 5.54
CA ASN A 7 4.44 1.82 6.63
C ASN A 7 4.86 3.24 6.24
N SER A 8 5.97 3.42 5.52
CA SER A 8 6.37 4.74 5.03
C SER A 8 5.37 5.32 4.03
N TYR A 9 4.81 4.51 3.12
CA TYR A 9 3.78 4.98 2.19
C TYR A 9 2.49 5.36 2.92
N ILE A 10 2.06 4.55 3.89
CA ILE A 10 0.89 4.84 4.72
C ILE A 10 1.10 6.16 5.47
N ALA A 11 2.25 6.33 6.13
CA ALA A 11 2.58 7.54 6.86
C ALA A 11 2.60 8.78 5.94
N ALA A 12 3.11 8.66 4.71
CA ALA A 12 3.12 9.75 3.74
C ALA A 12 1.70 10.14 3.26
N VAL A 13 0.79 9.17 3.18
CA VAL A 13 -0.62 9.41 2.87
C VAL A 13 -1.31 10.10 4.05
N GLU A 14 -1.14 9.57 5.25
CA GLU A 14 -1.77 10.08 6.48
C GLU A 14 -1.25 11.47 6.87
N SER A 15 0.04 11.74 6.66
CA SER A 15 0.63 13.06 6.90
C SER A 15 0.21 14.11 5.87
N GLY A 16 -0.43 13.68 4.78
CA GLY A 16 -0.78 14.54 3.65
C GLY A 16 0.41 14.92 2.78
N GLU A 17 1.58 14.29 2.96
CA GLU A 17 2.76 14.49 2.10
C GLU A 17 2.42 14.17 0.63
N VAL A 18 1.68 13.10 0.40
CA VAL A 18 1.20 12.73 -0.95
C VAL A 18 0.33 13.84 -1.54
N ASN A 19 -0.54 14.46 -0.73
CA ASN A 19 -1.40 15.56 -1.19
C ASN A 19 -0.60 16.85 -1.44
N ASN A 20 0.53 17.06 -0.76
CA ASN A 20 1.41 18.18 -1.02
C ASN A 20 2.24 18.00 -2.29
N LEU A 21 2.72 16.78 -2.54
CA LEU A 21 3.49 16.42 -3.74
C LEU A 21 2.57 16.29 -4.98
N PHE A 22 1.36 15.78 -4.79
CA PHE A 22 0.35 15.54 -5.81
C PHE A 22 -0.96 16.21 -5.40
N PRO A 23 -1.11 17.53 -5.58
CA PRO A 23 -2.34 18.23 -5.19
C PRO A 23 -3.59 17.70 -5.88
N GLU A 24 -3.45 17.06 -7.05
CA GLU A 24 -4.53 16.42 -7.81
C GLU A 24 -5.00 15.08 -7.23
N SER A 25 -4.27 14.48 -6.27
CA SER A 25 -4.69 13.27 -5.57
C SER A 25 -5.56 13.56 -4.35
N ARG A 26 -5.76 14.84 -4.00
CA ARG A 26 -6.53 15.25 -2.83
C ARG A 26 -8.00 14.81 -2.96
N GLY A 27 -8.43 13.96 -2.03
CA GLY A 27 -9.79 13.40 -2.01
C GLY A 27 -10.01 12.21 -2.97
N LYS A 28 -8.94 11.67 -3.56
CA LYS A 28 -9.01 10.42 -4.34
C LYS A 28 -8.59 9.22 -3.49
N ASP A 29 -9.08 8.05 -3.86
CA ASP A 29 -8.60 6.79 -3.32
C ASP A 29 -7.15 6.54 -3.72
N ILE A 30 -6.33 6.14 -2.75
CA ILE A 30 -4.91 5.86 -2.97
C ILE A 30 -4.73 4.35 -3.05
N VAL A 31 -4.07 3.88 -4.12
CA VAL A 31 -3.80 2.47 -4.31
C VAL A 31 -2.31 2.21 -4.23
N ILE A 32 -1.88 1.41 -3.26
CA ILE A 32 -0.51 0.89 -3.17
C ILE A 32 -0.48 -0.44 -3.91
N LYS A 33 0.14 -0.47 -5.10
CA LYS A 33 0.27 -1.69 -5.92
C LYS A 33 1.68 -2.26 -5.81
N ILE A 34 1.77 -3.53 -5.41
CA ILE A 34 3.04 -4.26 -5.21
C ILE A 34 3.22 -5.27 -6.34
N TYR A 35 4.36 -5.18 -7.01
CA TYR A 35 4.75 -6.09 -8.08
C TYR A 35 5.83 -7.03 -7.57
N PHE A 36 5.53 -8.33 -7.55
CA PHE A 36 6.50 -9.34 -7.14
C PHE A 36 7.20 -9.92 -8.38
N GLN A 37 8.53 -9.85 -8.43
CA GLN A 37 9.32 -10.44 -9.52
C GLN A 37 9.34 -11.98 -9.50
N HIS A 38 8.92 -12.57 -8.39
CA HIS A 38 8.91 -14.01 -8.15
C HIS A 38 7.60 -14.40 -7.47
N ARG A 39 7.36 -15.71 -7.37
CA ARG A 39 6.18 -16.25 -6.71
C ARG A 39 6.02 -15.68 -5.30
N ILE A 40 4.81 -15.22 -4.97
CA ILE A 40 4.52 -14.65 -3.66
C ILE A 40 4.52 -15.78 -2.63
N PRO A 41 5.33 -15.69 -1.56
CA PRO A 41 5.26 -16.64 -0.46
C PRO A 41 3.91 -16.57 0.23
N MET A 42 3.37 -17.70 0.69
CA MET A 42 2.09 -17.73 1.42
C MET A 42 2.12 -16.82 2.66
N GLU A 43 3.24 -16.80 3.39
CA GLU A 43 3.45 -15.89 4.52
C GLU A 43 3.33 -14.40 4.13
N CYS A 44 3.74 -14.05 2.91
CA CYS A 44 3.55 -12.70 2.39
C CYS A 44 2.08 -12.42 2.09
N VAL A 45 1.33 -13.39 1.56
CA VAL A 45 -0.12 -13.24 1.32
C VAL A 45 -0.85 -12.99 2.65
N ASP A 46 -0.54 -13.77 3.69
CA ASP A 46 -1.11 -13.59 5.03
C ASP A 46 -0.76 -12.22 5.63
N PHE A 47 0.50 -11.78 5.44
CA PHE A 47 0.95 -10.46 5.86
C PHE A 47 0.20 -9.35 5.13
N LEU A 48 0.08 -9.42 3.80
CA LEU A 48 -0.64 -8.43 3.00
C LEU A 48 -2.14 -8.41 3.31
N GLY A 49 -2.73 -9.56 3.64
CA GLY A 49 -4.10 -9.65 4.14
C GLY A 49 -4.31 -8.86 5.43
N LYS A 50 -3.42 -9.02 6.41
CA LYS A 50 -3.44 -8.23 7.66
C LYS A 50 -3.26 -6.74 7.41
N VAL A 51 -2.36 -6.37 6.50
CA VAL A 51 -2.17 -4.97 6.12
C VAL A 51 -3.44 -4.42 5.48
N SER A 52 -4.07 -5.16 4.57
CA SER A 52 -5.34 -4.75 3.95
C SER A 52 -6.46 -4.56 4.99
N GLU A 53 -6.49 -5.39 6.03
CA GLU A 53 -7.45 -5.24 7.12
C GLU A 53 -7.19 -3.95 7.91
N VAL A 54 -5.93 -3.66 8.25
CA VAL A 54 -5.54 -2.41 8.92
C VAL A 54 -5.88 -1.18 8.06
N LEU A 55 -5.70 -1.29 6.75
CA LEU A 55 -6.00 -0.22 5.80
C LEU A 55 -7.48 -0.05 5.49
N SER A 56 -8.35 -0.99 5.88
CA SER A 56 -9.79 -0.92 5.61
C SER A 56 -10.47 0.28 6.27
N SER A 57 -9.89 0.82 7.35
CA SER A 57 -10.35 2.05 8.01
C SER A 57 -9.82 3.34 7.37
N THR A 58 -8.97 3.23 6.35
CA THR A 58 -8.29 4.35 5.69
C THR A 58 -8.67 4.39 4.21
N ASN A 59 -8.46 5.53 3.54
CA ASN A 59 -8.72 5.69 2.10
C ASN A 59 -7.62 5.07 1.20
N ILE A 60 -6.96 4.03 1.70
CA ILE A 60 -5.82 3.37 1.05
C ILE A 60 -6.21 1.94 0.73
N GLN A 61 -6.08 1.56 -0.52
CA GLN A 61 -6.23 0.19 -0.97
C GLN A 61 -4.86 -0.43 -1.25
N LEU A 62 -4.69 -1.70 -0.89
CA LEU A 62 -3.48 -2.44 -1.18
C LEU A 62 -3.78 -3.52 -2.22
N GLN A 63 -2.99 -3.55 -3.29
CA GLN A 63 -3.06 -4.53 -4.36
C GLN A 63 -1.70 -5.17 -4.58
N TYR A 64 -1.69 -6.44 -4.98
CA TYR A 64 -0.46 -7.14 -5.31
C TYR A 64 -0.66 -8.06 -6.50
N GLU A 65 0.37 -8.15 -7.34
CA GLU A 65 0.40 -9.09 -8.46
C GLU A 65 1.80 -9.66 -8.66
N GLU A 66 1.84 -10.88 -9.20
CA GLU A 66 3.06 -11.51 -9.68
C GLU A 66 3.37 -10.89 -11.06
N SER A 67 4.61 -10.45 -11.25
CA SER A 67 5.08 -10.02 -12.56
C SER A 67 5.10 -11.25 -13.48
N GLU A 68 4.48 -11.13 -14.65
CA GLU A 68 4.56 -12.12 -15.73
C GLU A 68 6.00 -12.37 -16.20
#